data_AF-A0A0C3CYC2-F1
#
_entry.id   AF-A0A0C3CYC2-F1
#
_cell.length_a   1.000
_cell.length_b   1.000
_cell.length_c   1.000
_cell.angle_alpha   90.00
_cell.angle_beta   90.00
_cell.angle_gamma   90.00
#
_symmetry.space_group_name_H-M   'P 1'
#
loop_
_entity.id
_entity.type
_entity.pdbx_description
1 polymer ?
#
loop_
_entity_poly.entity_id
_entity_poly.type
_entity_poly.pdbx_seq_one_letter_code
_entity_poly.pdbx_strand_id
1 'polypeptide(L)'
;MSEKQSIVRVLLAGQEFKLVSADSHGVVPFWPSSAIQSAGRKASKGQWRRDQKRDLLGASIYFPSPLYQPLRSQSLKTDPKMVSFLDLPLNARHLIYAYVRLFRYCPIELNRPYTYTWAPVPLPGPHTFRPSWHDYFGLEGTFMGCLYRFRRNGRDKSVPPGTPDCACFRLPLHLLLVSRAVYQDVFSVFYSKNQFVIRLADAGGFESIHLSPHILSTLTSLLIRLNCWPCLRGHDRTFSDGSTCETCRAPAEICDPPLYIASQAGQTLLDGWRRFAERLASSILPGQLQLTLICDVTDTASGIAVLEPLLQFPTMEQCVIRLGRCFDYELYKLAREASLRAQGSYCEAAGIFPFQRLPRELRLQILRHTHLGDHNSYSEVDRLLQIRKNRLEKPNACSPCCRKFTETLIDCCCAPSYAAFSLNCDCRHIPFELSLVSKGMRADMMEVLLSQNCFEFCQDPEETISFLRNFPRGTLKYARRIQLTFKEGEIEEWDQLGYREKLTGLINFIKDNFDLERLSITVLIDSYDLGCFVEGEEDTRFIYDVYCDITQVLSLLPVLEDIEFKLGWFVGLGPLMKGAILGEQHPKYSLEGHVRLEVRESIAFPIPRWYREVDFMAW
;
A
#
# COMPACT_ATOMS: atom_id res chain seq x y z
N MET A 1 43.64 -41.19 -17.61
CA MET A 1 42.72 -41.62 -16.52
C MET A 1 41.70 -40.50 -16.37
N SER A 2 40.64 -40.45 -17.19
CA SER A 2 39.35 -41.18 -17.04
C SER A 2 38.69 -40.82 -15.71
N GLU A 3 37.67 -39.97 -15.67
CA GLU A 3 36.22 -40.27 -15.80
C GLU A 3 35.54 -38.98 -15.28
N LYS A 4 34.40 -38.43 -15.73
CA LYS A 4 33.20 -38.92 -16.42
C LYS A 4 32.46 -37.69 -16.98
N GLN A 5 32.06 -37.79 -18.25
CA GLN A 5 30.93 -37.06 -18.84
C GLN A 5 29.67 -37.95 -18.75
N SER A 6 28.51 -37.35 -18.49
CA SER A 6 27.15 -37.82 -18.85
C SER A 6 26.26 -36.54 -18.93
N ILE A 7 25.86 -35.99 -20.08
CA ILE A 7 24.75 -36.39 -20.99
C ILE A 7 23.40 -36.43 -20.21
N VAL A 8 22.38 -35.60 -20.50
CA VAL A 8 21.39 -35.75 -21.60
C VAL A 8 20.73 -34.40 -22.01
N ARG A 9 20.63 -34.18 -23.33
CA ARG A 9 19.68 -33.34 -24.07
C ARG A 9 18.73 -34.28 -24.84
N VAL A 10 17.40 -34.11 -24.78
CA VAL A 10 16.35 -34.44 -25.82
C VAL A 10 15.05 -33.73 -25.35
N LEU A 11 14.56 -32.63 -25.96
CA LEU A 11 13.68 -32.43 -27.14
C LEU A 11 12.25 -33.02 -27.07
N LEU A 12 11.26 -32.14 -27.32
CA LEU A 12 10.09 -32.21 -28.24
C LEU A 12 8.97 -31.27 -27.69
N ALA A 13 8.76 -30.08 -28.26
CA ALA A 13 7.94 -29.78 -29.45
C ALA A 13 6.42 -29.92 -29.20
N GLY A 14 5.67 -28.81 -29.34
CA GLY A 14 4.19 -28.85 -29.36
C GLY A 14 3.47 -27.50 -29.26
N GLN A 15 3.19 -26.92 -30.43
CA GLN A 15 2.09 -26.00 -30.76
C GLN A 15 2.10 -24.54 -30.23
N GLU A 16 2.39 -23.66 -31.19
CA GLU A 16 2.04 -22.24 -31.21
C GLU A 16 0.51 -22.05 -31.17
N PHE A 17 0.03 -21.29 -30.19
CA PHE A 17 -1.20 -20.49 -30.34
C PHE A 17 -0.78 -19.02 -30.42
N LYS A 18 -0.99 -18.42 -31.59
CA LYS A 18 -0.99 -16.97 -31.78
C LYS A 18 -2.14 -16.37 -30.98
N LEU A 19 -1.83 -15.82 -29.81
CA LEU A 19 -2.65 -14.79 -29.18
C LEU A 19 -2.09 -13.45 -29.64
N VAL A 20 -2.91 -12.74 -30.42
CA VAL A 20 -2.70 -11.35 -30.82
C VAL A 20 -2.62 -10.51 -29.54
N SER A 21 -1.42 -10.04 -29.18
CA SER A 21 -1.26 -8.97 -28.20
C SER A 21 -1.67 -7.66 -28.86
N ALA A 22 -2.75 -7.06 -28.36
CA ALA A 22 -3.05 -5.67 -28.62
C ALA A 22 -2.10 -4.83 -27.76
N ASP A 23 -0.92 -4.53 -28.30
CA ASP A 23 -0.07 -3.46 -27.80
C ASP A 23 -0.72 -2.12 -28.14
N SER A 24 -1.18 -1.42 -27.11
CA SER A 24 -1.45 0.02 -27.20
C SER A 24 -0.92 0.69 -25.93
N HIS A 25 0.41 0.88 -25.88
CA HIS A 25 1.02 1.91 -25.07
C HIS A 25 0.76 3.28 -25.72
N GLY A 26 -0.44 3.82 -25.47
CA GLY A 26 -0.73 5.23 -25.66
C GLY A 26 -0.41 5.97 -24.38
N VAL A 27 0.72 6.67 -24.35
CA VAL A 27 1.06 7.65 -23.31
C VAL A 27 0.10 8.82 -23.46
N VAL A 28 -0.84 8.96 -22.52
CA VAL A 28 -1.70 10.15 -22.41
C VAL A 28 -1.07 11.08 -21.37
N PRO A 29 -0.83 12.37 -21.69
CA PRO A 29 -0.29 13.31 -20.73
C PRO A 29 -1.32 13.63 -19.64
N PHE A 30 -0.86 13.57 -18.39
CA PHE A 30 -1.57 14.01 -17.20
C PHE A 30 -1.85 15.52 -17.29
N TRP A 31 -3.12 15.91 -17.20
CA TRP A 31 -3.55 17.28 -16.92
C TRP A 31 -4.02 17.37 -15.46
N PRO A 32 -3.70 18.45 -14.73
CA PRO A 32 -4.22 18.67 -13.39
C PRO A 32 -5.64 19.25 -13.45
N SER A 33 -6.57 18.63 -12.73
CA SER A 33 -7.92 19.15 -12.51
C SER A 33 -7.96 19.96 -11.21
N SER A 34 -8.02 21.29 -11.31
CA SER A 34 -8.57 22.13 -10.23
C SER A 34 -9.13 23.44 -10.79
N ALA A 35 -10.44 23.64 -10.60
CA ALA A 35 -11.07 24.96 -10.50
C ALA A 35 -12.50 24.76 -9.95
N ILE A 36 -12.65 24.78 -8.62
CA ILE A 36 -13.95 25.03 -7.97
C ILE A 36 -13.82 26.31 -7.17
N GLN A 37 -14.62 27.30 -7.57
CA GLN A 37 -14.72 28.63 -6.98
C GLN A 37 -15.26 28.57 -5.55
N SER A 38 -14.54 29.15 -4.60
CA SER A 38 -15.02 29.48 -3.26
C SER A 38 -15.35 30.97 -3.18
N ALA A 39 -16.59 31.34 -3.52
CA ALA A 39 -17.11 32.67 -3.22
C ALA A 39 -17.47 32.77 -1.73
N GLY A 40 -16.75 33.63 -1.00
CA GLY A 40 -16.98 33.91 0.42
C GLY A 40 -18.34 34.56 0.69
N ARG A 41 -19.00 34.14 1.77
CA ARG A 41 -20.18 34.82 2.33
C ARG A 41 -19.79 35.65 3.56
N LYS A 42 -19.76 36.97 3.39
CA LYS A 42 -20.05 37.93 4.47
C LYS A 42 -21.57 38.03 4.61
N ALA A 43 -22.10 37.73 5.78
CA ALA A 43 -23.51 37.88 6.09
C ALA A 43 -23.80 39.34 6.51
N SER A 44 -24.63 40.04 5.74
CA SER A 44 -25.38 41.20 6.22
C SER A 44 -26.86 41.00 5.91
N LYS A 45 -27.69 41.36 6.89
CA LYS A 45 -29.14 41.16 6.93
C LYS A 45 -29.82 42.01 5.86
N GLY A 46 -30.72 41.39 5.09
CA GLY A 46 -31.59 42.08 4.13
C GLY A 46 -32.85 41.26 3.86
N GLN A 47 -33.98 41.79 4.32
CA GLN A 47 -35.31 41.21 4.28
C GLN A 47 -36.03 41.66 3.01
N TRP A 48 -36.37 40.76 2.09
CA TRP A 48 -37.29 41.06 0.96
C TRP A 48 -38.20 39.87 0.58
N ARG A 49 -39.37 40.25 0.07
CA ARG A 49 -40.65 39.54 -0.04
C ARG A 49 -40.73 38.45 -1.13
N ARG A 50 -41.76 37.61 -0.97
CA ARG A 50 -42.41 36.75 -1.99
C ARG A 50 -42.89 37.58 -3.19
N ASP A 51 -42.76 37.04 -4.40
CA ASP A 51 -43.90 36.64 -5.28
C ASP A 51 -43.44 36.20 -6.70
N GLN A 52 -44.34 35.41 -7.35
CA GLN A 52 -44.39 34.95 -8.76
C GLN A 52 -43.47 33.75 -9.14
N LYS A 53 -43.94 32.54 -9.52
CA LYS A 53 -45.05 31.99 -10.35
C LYS A 53 -44.76 31.98 -11.86
N ARG A 54 -44.71 30.76 -12.42
CA ARG A 54 -45.06 30.26 -13.79
C ARG A 54 -43.92 29.48 -14.47
N ASP A 55 -44.10 28.19 -14.66
CA ASP A 55 -44.71 27.51 -15.83
C ASP A 55 -43.58 27.09 -16.78
N LEU A 56 -43.31 25.78 -16.88
CA LEU A 56 -42.85 25.12 -18.10
C LEU A 56 -43.08 23.60 -17.95
N LEU A 57 -44.22 23.17 -18.49
CA LEU A 57 -44.55 21.80 -18.81
C LEU A 57 -43.89 21.42 -20.14
N GLY A 58 -43.48 20.15 -20.26
CA GLY A 58 -43.55 19.42 -21.54
C GLY A 58 -42.22 18.91 -22.10
N ALA A 59 -42.02 17.59 -22.02
CA ALA A 59 -41.86 16.70 -23.18
C ALA A 59 -41.43 15.30 -22.71
N SER A 60 -42.37 14.35 -22.70
CA SER A 60 -42.09 12.93 -22.58
C SER A 60 -42.02 12.34 -23.99
N ILE A 61 -40.86 11.81 -24.36
CA ILE A 61 -40.64 11.14 -25.65
C ILE A 61 -41.05 9.68 -25.50
N TYR A 62 -42.18 9.32 -26.12
CA TYR A 62 -42.60 7.93 -26.32
C TYR A 62 -41.88 7.35 -27.54
N PHE A 63 -41.21 6.20 -27.37
CA PHE A 63 -40.74 5.37 -28.49
C PHE A 63 -41.83 4.36 -28.89
N PRO A 64 -42.15 4.21 -30.19
CA PRO A 64 -43.10 3.20 -30.64
C PRO A 64 -42.43 1.82 -30.77
N SER A 65 -43.08 0.79 -30.21
CA SER A 65 -42.77 -0.61 -30.48
C SER A 65 -43.03 -0.98 -31.94
N PRO A 66 -42.18 -1.80 -32.59
CA PRO A 66 -42.45 -2.28 -33.94
C PRO A 66 -43.50 -3.40 -33.94
N LEU A 67 -44.46 -3.26 -34.85
CA LEU A 67 -45.52 -4.22 -35.16
C LEU A 67 -44.93 -5.52 -35.75
N TYR A 68 -45.18 -6.64 -35.07
CA TYR A 68 -44.91 -7.99 -35.58
C TYR A 68 -45.99 -8.39 -36.60
N GLN A 69 -45.60 -8.71 -37.83
CA GLN A 69 -46.43 -9.41 -38.81
C GLN A 69 -46.26 -10.93 -38.67
N PRO A 70 -47.33 -11.75 -38.75
CA PRO A 70 -47.22 -13.20 -38.70
C PRO A 70 -46.88 -13.77 -40.09
N LEU A 71 -45.68 -14.32 -40.24
CA LEU A 71 -45.32 -15.13 -41.41
C LEU A 71 -45.91 -16.53 -41.28
N ARG A 72 -46.63 -16.93 -42.33
CA ARG A 72 -47.30 -18.22 -42.50
C ARG A 72 -46.32 -19.40 -42.47
N SER A 73 -46.74 -20.39 -41.70
CA SER A 73 -46.34 -21.80 -41.64
C SER A 73 -45.76 -22.42 -42.91
N GLN A 74 -44.50 -22.86 -42.84
CA GLN A 74 -44.05 -24.08 -43.50
C GLN A 74 -43.64 -25.10 -42.45
N SER A 75 -44.28 -26.26 -42.54
CA SER A 75 -44.20 -27.41 -41.65
C SER A 75 -42.89 -28.18 -41.88
N LEU A 76 -41.94 -28.06 -40.95
CA LEU A 76 -40.92 -29.07 -40.68
C LEU A 76 -40.93 -29.33 -39.17
N LYS A 77 -41.71 -30.35 -38.78
CA LYS A 77 -41.85 -30.85 -37.40
C LYS A 77 -40.61 -31.63 -36.99
N THR A 78 -39.62 -30.94 -36.46
CA THR A 78 -38.80 -31.46 -35.37
C THR A 78 -38.92 -30.42 -34.27
N ASP A 79 -39.61 -30.73 -33.17
CA ASP A 79 -39.66 -29.83 -32.03
C ASP A 79 -38.22 -29.47 -31.67
N PRO A 80 -37.81 -28.19 -31.78
CA PRO A 80 -36.46 -27.80 -31.43
C PRO A 80 -36.27 -28.19 -29.97
N LYS A 81 -35.40 -29.18 -29.74
CA LYS A 81 -35.09 -29.68 -28.41
C LYS A 81 -34.68 -28.46 -27.58
N MET A 82 -35.54 -28.02 -26.65
CA MET A 82 -35.25 -26.84 -25.85
C MET A 82 -33.97 -27.12 -25.07
N VAL A 83 -32.92 -26.39 -25.40
CA VAL A 83 -31.63 -26.48 -24.72
C VAL A 83 -31.83 -25.95 -23.31
N SER A 84 -31.67 -26.82 -22.32
CA SER A 84 -31.66 -26.46 -20.90
C SER A 84 -30.34 -25.79 -20.54
N PHE A 85 -30.33 -24.99 -19.48
CA PHE A 85 -29.08 -24.47 -18.91
C PHE A 85 -28.08 -25.58 -18.57
N LEU A 86 -28.57 -26.75 -18.13
CA LEU A 86 -27.72 -27.90 -17.82
C LEU A 86 -27.16 -28.61 -19.06
N ASP A 87 -27.71 -28.34 -20.25
CA ASP A 87 -27.17 -28.85 -21.51
C ASP A 87 -25.96 -28.02 -21.99
N LEU A 88 -25.70 -26.86 -21.36
CA LEU A 88 -24.52 -26.05 -21.66
C LEU A 88 -23.25 -26.69 -21.10
N PRO A 89 -22.11 -26.62 -21.83
CA PRO A 89 -20.81 -27.03 -21.32
C PRO A 89 -20.47 -26.35 -19.98
N LEU A 90 -19.76 -27.07 -19.09
CA LEU A 90 -19.43 -26.58 -17.74
C LEU A 90 -18.73 -25.21 -17.74
N ASN A 91 -17.81 -24.97 -18.67
CA ASN A 91 -17.13 -23.69 -18.84
C ASN A 91 -18.10 -22.54 -19.20
N ALA A 92 -19.10 -22.79 -20.05
CA ALA A 92 -20.13 -21.79 -20.35
C ALA A 92 -21.00 -21.48 -19.13
N ARG A 93 -21.37 -22.52 -18.36
CA ARG A 93 -22.11 -22.34 -17.10
C ARG A 93 -21.29 -21.55 -16.07
N HIS A 94 -19.99 -21.79 -15.97
CA HIS A 94 -19.08 -21.02 -15.11
C HIS A 94 -18.99 -19.54 -15.52
N LEU A 95 -18.97 -19.23 -16.82
CA LEU A 95 -19.03 -17.85 -17.31
C LEU A 95 -20.35 -17.18 -16.96
N ILE A 96 -21.47 -17.91 -17.03
CA ILE A 96 -22.78 -17.40 -16.59
C ILE A 96 -22.77 -17.14 -15.08
N TYR A 97 -22.20 -18.05 -14.28
CA TYR A 97 -22.01 -17.85 -12.84
C TYR A 97 -21.13 -16.61 -12.53
N ALA A 98 -20.10 -16.37 -13.36
CA ALA A 98 -19.29 -15.15 -13.32
C ALA A 98 -20.14 -13.90 -13.52
N TYR A 99 -20.94 -13.94 -14.57
CA TYR A 99 -21.75 -12.81 -15.03
C TYR A 99 -22.80 -12.41 -13.98
N VAL A 100 -23.43 -13.39 -13.34
CA VAL A 100 -24.36 -13.17 -12.21
C VAL A 100 -23.65 -12.87 -10.89
N ARG A 101 -22.32 -12.72 -10.91
CA ARG A 101 -21.46 -12.38 -9.76
C ARG A 101 -21.55 -13.38 -8.61
N LEU A 102 -21.65 -14.67 -8.93
CA LEU A 102 -21.52 -15.76 -7.96
C LEU A 102 -20.14 -15.73 -7.30
N PHE A 103 -19.10 -15.41 -8.07
CA PHE A 103 -17.77 -15.16 -7.56
C PHE A 103 -17.42 -13.67 -7.57
N ARG A 104 -16.72 -13.26 -6.52
CA ARG A 104 -16.33 -11.88 -6.26
C ARG A 104 -14.83 -11.80 -6.06
N TYR A 105 -14.29 -10.66 -6.45
CA TYR A 105 -12.93 -10.28 -6.09
C TYR A 105 -12.81 -9.80 -4.64
N CYS A 106 -13.90 -9.36 -4.02
CA CYS A 106 -13.89 -8.96 -2.61
C CYS A 106 -14.18 -10.18 -1.71
N PRO A 107 -13.64 -10.19 -0.50
CA PRO A 107 -13.90 -11.27 0.45
C PRO A 107 -15.36 -11.26 0.91
N ILE A 108 -15.85 -12.45 1.24
CA ILE A 108 -17.20 -12.71 1.77
C ILE A 108 -17.08 -13.05 3.25
N GLU A 109 -17.73 -12.26 4.11
CA GLU A 109 -17.73 -12.51 5.55
C GLU A 109 -18.75 -13.61 5.92
N LEU A 110 -18.27 -14.72 6.48
CA LEU A 110 -19.08 -15.92 6.74
C LEU A 110 -19.98 -15.80 7.98
N ASN A 111 -19.54 -15.06 8.99
CA ASN A 111 -20.27 -14.88 10.24
C ASN A 111 -21.18 -13.64 10.26
N ARG A 112 -21.19 -12.83 9.19
CA ARG A 112 -22.08 -11.68 9.00
C ARG A 112 -22.65 -11.58 7.58
N PRO A 113 -23.35 -12.61 7.07
CA PRO A 113 -23.83 -12.63 5.69
C PRO A 113 -24.86 -11.51 5.38
N TYR A 114 -25.49 -10.93 6.41
CA TYR A 114 -26.57 -9.94 6.27
C TYR A 114 -26.09 -8.47 6.15
N THR A 115 -24.81 -8.17 6.39
CA THR A 115 -24.27 -6.79 6.31
C THR A 115 -24.27 -6.23 4.87
N TYR A 116 -24.47 -7.07 3.86
CA TYR A 116 -24.65 -6.65 2.46
C TYR A 116 -26.09 -6.22 2.14
N THR A 117 -26.99 -6.24 3.12
CA THR A 117 -28.30 -5.60 2.98
C THR A 117 -28.13 -4.13 3.35
N TRP A 118 -28.00 -3.27 2.33
CA TRP A 118 -28.13 -1.83 2.50
C TRP A 118 -29.59 -1.51 2.88
N ALA A 119 -29.99 -1.81 4.11
CA ALA A 119 -31.02 -1.05 4.77
C ALA A 119 -30.31 0.20 5.30
N PRO A 120 -30.71 1.43 4.92
CA PRO A 120 -30.17 2.62 5.54
C PRO A 120 -30.40 2.50 7.04
N VAL A 121 -29.31 2.34 7.81
CA VAL A 121 -29.38 2.32 9.27
C VAL A 121 -29.99 3.67 9.67
N PRO A 122 -31.15 3.71 10.33
CA PRO A 122 -31.69 4.96 10.86
C PRO A 122 -30.72 5.41 11.94
N LEU A 123 -29.89 6.42 11.66
CA LEU A 123 -29.04 7.01 12.70
C LEU A 123 -29.96 7.68 13.74
N PRO A 124 -29.83 7.34 15.03
CA PRO A 124 -30.66 7.94 16.07
C PRO A 124 -30.19 9.38 16.30
N GLY A 125 -30.91 10.34 15.72
CA GLY A 125 -30.65 11.76 15.92
C GLY A 125 -31.69 12.65 15.25
N PRO A 126 -32.40 13.53 15.99
CA PRO A 126 -33.51 14.33 15.46
C PRO A 126 -33.13 15.42 14.44
N HIS A 127 -31.84 15.60 14.13
CA HIS A 127 -31.37 16.58 13.14
C HIS A 127 -30.25 16.06 12.22
N THR A 128 -30.15 14.75 12.01
CA THR A 128 -29.16 14.24 11.05
C THR A 128 -29.58 14.62 9.63
N PHE A 129 -28.89 15.65 9.12
CA PHE A 129 -28.74 15.98 7.72
C PHE A 129 -28.72 14.66 6.94
N ARG A 130 -29.82 14.27 6.29
CA ARG A 130 -29.80 13.24 5.26
C ARG A 130 -28.88 13.83 4.20
N PRO A 131 -27.63 13.40 4.03
CA PRO A 131 -26.91 13.79 2.84
C PRO A 131 -27.76 13.21 1.73
N SER A 132 -28.32 14.06 0.87
CA SER A 132 -29.01 13.51 -0.29
C SER A 132 -27.98 12.66 -1.01
N TRP A 133 -28.39 11.50 -1.50
CA TRP A 133 -27.51 10.62 -2.27
C TRP A 133 -26.93 11.30 -3.52
N HIS A 134 -27.30 12.55 -3.82
CA HIS A 134 -26.68 13.37 -4.84
C HIS A 134 -25.49 14.20 -4.33
N ASP A 135 -25.42 14.56 -3.05
CA ASP A 135 -24.41 15.51 -2.54
C ASP A 135 -23.05 14.87 -2.25
N TYR A 136 -23.01 13.58 -1.90
CA TYR A 136 -21.75 12.80 -1.81
C TYR A 136 -21.34 12.13 -3.13
N PHE A 137 -22.25 12.13 -4.13
CA PHE A 137 -22.12 11.36 -5.38
C PHE A 137 -22.27 12.23 -6.63
N GLY A 138 -22.15 13.55 -6.47
CA GLY A 138 -22.25 14.53 -7.53
C GLY A 138 -21.02 14.45 -8.44
N LEU A 139 -21.10 13.60 -9.46
CA LEU A 139 -20.64 13.79 -10.85
C LEU A 139 -20.87 12.46 -11.59
N GLU A 140 -21.95 12.44 -12.36
CA GLU A 140 -22.24 11.61 -13.53
C GLU A 140 -21.61 10.19 -13.61
N GLY A 141 -22.41 9.17 -13.30
CA GLY A 141 -22.42 7.92 -14.09
C GLY A 141 -21.46 6.79 -13.71
N THR A 142 -20.48 6.97 -12.84
CA THR A 142 -19.63 5.82 -12.42
C THR A 142 -20.31 4.99 -11.34
N PHE A 143 -20.90 3.87 -11.77
CA PHE A 143 -21.29 2.70 -10.97
C PHE A 143 -20.51 2.62 -9.65
N MET A 144 -21.21 2.50 -8.51
CA MET A 144 -20.58 2.26 -7.19
C MET A 144 -19.54 1.14 -7.31
N GLY A 145 -18.27 1.52 -7.35
CA GLY A 145 -17.19 0.56 -7.43
C GLY A 145 -17.11 -0.22 -6.12
N CYS A 146 -16.85 -1.51 -6.25
CA CYS A 146 -16.47 -2.35 -5.12
C CYS A 146 -15.36 -1.66 -4.30
N LEU A 147 -15.58 -1.36 -3.01
CA LEU A 147 -14.59 -0.68 -2.15
C LEU A 147 -13.25 -1.41 -2.13
N TYR A 148 -13.27 -2.74 -2.15
CA TYR A 148 -12.07 -3.56 -2.31
C TYR A 148 -11.29 -3.21 -3.60
N ARG A 149 -11.98 -2.96 -4.73
CA ARG A 149 -11.33 -2.52 -5.98
C ARG A 149 -10.71 -1.13 -5.85
N PHE A 150 -11.36 -0.20 -5.12
CA PHE A 150 -10.77 1.10 -4.82
C PHE A 150 -9.49 0.98 -3.99
N ARG A 151 -9.53 0.19 -2.91
CA ARG A 151 -8.36 -0.09 -2.06
C ARG A 151 -7.24 -0.77 -2.86
N ARG A 152 -7.57 -1.72 -3.74
CA ARG A 152 -6.58 -2.38 -4.61
C ARG A 152 -5.86 -1.42 -5.53
N ASN A 153 -6.54 -0.34 -5.95
CA ASN A 153 -5.98 0.70 -6.82
C ASN A 153 -5.26 1.81 -6.03
N GLY A 154 -4.88 1.57 -4.77
CA GLY A 154 -4.19 2.56 -3.93
C GLY A 154 -5.07 3.69 -3.41
N ARG A 155 -6.39 3.65 -3.67
CA ARG A 155 -7.34 4.69 -3.24
C ARG A 155 -8.05 4.24 -1.97
N ASP A 156 -7.48 4.57 -0.81
CA ASP A 156 -8.20 4.44 0.45
C ASP A 156 -9.07 5.66 0.65
N LYS A 157 -10.39 5.48 0.51
CA LYS A 157 -11.36 6.47 0.99
C LYS A 157 -11.75 6.10 2.41
N SER A 158 -11.77 7.08 3.30
CA SER A 158 -12.41 6.93 4.60
C SER A 158 -13.87 6.54 4.37
N VAL A 159 -14.28 5.41 4.96
CA VAL A 159 -15.68 4.97 4.90
C VAL A 159 -16.24 5.10 6.32
N PRO A 160 -17.36 5.82 6.52
CA PRO A 160 -17.94 6.03 7.83
C PRO A 160 -18.14 4.73 8.65
N PRO A 161 -18.21 4.83 9.99
CA PRO A 161 -18.64 3.69 10.81
C PRO A 161 -20.00 3.17 10.33
N GLY A 162 -20.21 1.85 10.40
CA GLY A 162 -21.47 1.20 10.04
C GLY A 162 -21.69 0.89 8.55
N THR A 163 -20.89 1.44 7.64
CA THR A 163 -20.92 1.02 6.23
C THR A 163 -20.32 -0.39 6.03
N PRO A 164 -20.80 -1.21 5.10
CA PRO A 164 -20.14 -2.48 4.80
C PRO A 164 -18.75 -2.25 4.16
N ASP A 165 -17.83 -3.20 4.37
CA ASP A 165 -16.48 -3.16 3.76
C ASP A 165 -16.51 -3.25 2.22
N CYS A 166 -17.60 -3.77 1.64
CA CYS A 166 -17.93 -3.57 0.24
C CYS A 166 -19.41 -3.25 0.05
N ALA A 167 -19.72 -2.26 -0.79
CA ALA A 167 -21.06 -2.02 -1.35
C ALA A 167 -21.37 -2.91 -2.58
N CYS A 168 -20.96 -4.18 -2.52
CA CYS A 168 -21.16 -5.14 -3.59
C CYS A 168 -22.63 -5.59 -3.63
N PHE A 169 -23.12 -6.09 -4.78
CA PHE A 169 -24.49 -6.63 -4.92
C PHE A 169 -24.78 -7.74 -3.90
N ARG A 170 -26.02 -8.25 -3.81
CA ARG A 170 -26.28 -9.47 -3.02
C ARG A 170 -25.75 -10.71 -3.76
N LEU A 171 -25.26 -11.70 -3.02
CA LEU A 171 -24.83 -12.97 -3.62
C LEU A 171 -26.07 -13.72 -4.11
N PRO A 172 -26.06 -14.32 -5.31
CA PRO A 172 -27.18 -15.07 -5.85
C PRO A 172 -27.30 -16.45 -5.19
N LEU A 173 -27.34 -16.51 -3.86
CA LEU A 173 -27.39 -17.76 -3.08
C LEU A 173 -28.65 -18.59 -3.37
N HIS A 174 -29.70 -17.99 -3.92
CA HIS A 174 -30.88 -18.71 -4.40
C HIS A 174 -30.55 -19.71 -5.50
N LEU A 175 -29.42 -19.57 -6.22
CA LEU A 175 -28.96 -20.58 -7.18
C LEU A 175 -28.67 -21.94 -6.51
N LEU A 176 -28.28 -21.94 -5.24
CA LEU A 176 -28.09 -23.15 -4.45
C LEU A 176 -29.42 -23.89 -4.18
N LEU A 177 -30.56 -23.26 -4.43
CA LEU A 177 -31.89 -23.82 -4.16
C LEU A 177 -32.65 -24.24 -5.43
N VAL A 178 -32.08 -24.05 -6.63
CA VAL A 178 -32.78 -24.28 -7.90
C VAL A 178 -32.96 -25.76 -8.21
N SER A 179 -31.86 -26.52 -8.24
CA SER A 179 -31.89 -27.98 -8.46
C SER A 179 -30.63 -28.62 -7.89
N ARG A 180 -30.64 -29.94 -7.71
CA ARG A 180 -29.46 -30.69 -7.20
C ARG A 180 -28.23 -30.55 -8.10
N ALA A 181 -28.42 -30.58 -9.42
CA ALA A 181 -27.33 -30.43 -10.38
C ALA A 181 -26.73 -29.02 -10.31
N VAL A 182 -27.58 -27.98 -10.32
CA VAL A 182 -27.13 -26.58 -10.17
C VAL A 182 -26.46 -26.38 -8.82
N TYR A 183 -27.00 -26.95 -7.73
CA TYR A 183 -26.38 -26.89 -6.41
C TYR A 183 -24.96 -27.46 -6.43
N GLN A 184 -24.74 -28.65 -7.01
CA GLN A 184 -23.42 -29.27 -7.07
C GLN A 184 -22.40 -28.39 -7.82
N ASP A 185 -22.80 -27.82 -8.95
CA ASP A 185 -21.93 -26.92 -9.72
C ASP A 185 -21.65 -25.62 -8.95
N VAL A 186 -22.71 -24.94 -8.49
CA VAL A 186 -22.65 -23.64 -7.84
C VAL A 186 -21.92 -23.73 -6.51
N PHE A 187 -22.15 -24.77 -5.72
CA PHE A 187 -21.50 -24.98 -4.42
C PHE A 187 -19.99 -25.09 -4.58
N SER A 188 -19.52 -25.98 -5.46
CA SER A 188 -18.09 -26.19 -5.70
C SER A 188 -17.42 -24.91 -6.18
N VAL A 189 -18.02 -24.24 -7.17
CA VAL A 189 -17.47 -22.99 -7.72
C VAL A 189 -17.50 -21.86 -6.69
N PHE A 190 -18.58 -21.73 -5.91
CA PHE A 190 -18.73 -20.65 -4.94
C PHE A 190 -17.66 -20.74 -3.84
N TYR A 191 -17.50 -21.91 -3.21
CA TYR A 191 -16.56 -22.05 -2.09
C TYR A 191 -15.09 -22.17 -2.51
N SER A 192 -14.80 -22.64 -3.73
CA SER A 192 -13.42 -22.77 -4.22
C SER A 192 -12.87 -21.54 -4.96
N LYS A 193 -13.73 -20.60 -5.40
CA LYS A 193 -13.31 -19.41 -6.17
C LYS A 193 -13.45 -18.10 -5.41
N ASN A 194 -14.22 -18.06 -4.33
CA ASN A 194 -14.33 -16.87 -3.50
C ASN A 194 -13.32 -16.91 -2.35
N GLN A 195 -13.00 -15.71 -1.87
CA GLN A 195 -12.24 -15.52 -0.64
C GLN A 195 -13.22 -15.35 0.52
N PHE A 196 -12.95 -16.03 1.62
CA PHE A 196 -13.82 -15.98 2.80
C PHE A 196 -13.11 -15.35 3.99
N VAL A 197 -13.87 -14.63 4.81
CA VAL A 197 -13.37 -13.99 6.03
C VAL A 197 -14.24 -14.41 7.21
N ILE A 198 -13.60 -14.71 8.33
CA ILE A 198 -14.23 -14.89 9.64
C ILE A 198 -13.63 -13.83 10.57
N ARG A 199 -14.46 -12.91 11.09
CA ARG A 199 -14.04 -11.91 12.08
C ARG A 199 -14.75 -12.14 13.40
N LEU A 200 -14.05 -12.66 14.39
CA LEU A 200 -14.64 -12.84 15.71
C LEU A 200 -14.70 -11.49 16.43
N ALA A 201 -15.81 -11.22 17.10
CA ALA A 201 -16.04 -10.01 17.87
C ALA A 201 -16.12 -10.27 19.38
N ASP A 202 -16.09 -11.54 19.78
CA ASP A 202 -16.06 -11.99 21.18
C ASP A 202 -15.46 -13.40 21.27
N ALA A 203 -15.18 -13.83 22.50
CA ALA A 203 -14.61 -15.15 22.78
C ALA A 203 -15.54 -16.33 22.45
N GLY A 204 -16.86 -16.09 22.31
CA GLY A 204 -17.87 -17.09 21.98
C GLY A 204 -18.16 -17.22 20.48
N GLY A 205 -17.54 -16.39 19.64
CA GLY A 205 -17.95 -16.19 18.25
C GLY A 205 -17.92 -17.45 17.38
N PHE A 206 -17.08 -18.44 17.71
CA PHE A 206 -16.99 -19.70 16.97
C PHE A 206 -18.25 -20.58 17.07
N GLU A 207 -19.01 -20.49 18.17
CA GLU A 207 -20.22 -21.31 18.33
C GLU A 207 -21.31 -20.93 17.32
N SER A 208 -21.29 -19.67 16.84
CA SER A 208 -22.22 -19.20 15.80
C SER A 208 -21.87 -19.68 14.40
N ILE A 209 -20.65 -20.21 14.20
CA ILE A 209 -20.11 -20.56 12.88
C ILE A 209 -20.32 -22.06 12.63
N HIS A 210 -21.44 -22.37 11.99
CA HIS A 210 -21.77 -23.72 11.55
C HIS A 210 -21.40 -23.93 10.08
N LEU A 211 -20.14 -24.28 9.83
CA LEU A 211 -19.68 -24.72 8.51
C LEU A 211 -19.70 -26.25 8.46
N SER A 212 -20.43 -26.80 7.50
CA SER A 212 -20.43 -28.26 7.28
C SER A 212 -19.06 -28.74 6.81
N PRO A 213 -18.66 -30.00 7.09
CA PRO A 213 -17.42 -30.56 6.57
C PRO A 213 -17.27 -30.43 5.05
N HIS A 214 -18.39 -30.50 4.31
CA HIS A 214 -18.41 -30.32 2.86
C HIS A 214 -18.03 -28.90 2.41
N ILE A 215 -18.45 -27.87 3.17
CA ILE A 215 -18.03 -26.49 2.91
C ILE A 215 -16.54 -26.35 3.18
N LEU A 216 -16.10 -26.80 4.37
CA LEU A 216 -14.71 -26.72 4.80
C LEU A 216 -13.76 -27.41 3.80
N SER A 217 -14.15 -28.58 3.29
CA SER A 217 -13.38 -29.34 2.30
C SER A 217 -13.34 -28.72 0.91
N THR A 218 -14.13 -27.67 0.64
CA THR A 218 -14.17 -26.97 -0.66
C THR A 218 -13.47 -25.61 -0.61
N LEU A 219 -13.20 -25.08 0.58
CA LEU A 219 -12.54 -23.79 0.75
C LEU A 219 -11.10 -23.83 0.22
N THR A 220 -10.72 -22.78 -0.51
CA THR A 220 -9.37 -22.57 -1.03
C THR A 220 -8.70 -21.33 -0.45
N SER A 221 -9.48 -20.33 0.00
CA SER A 221 -8.96 -19.12 0.64
C SER A 221 -9.82 -18.73 1.83
N LEU A 222 -9.19 -18.62 2.99
CA LEU A 222 -9.83 -18.27 4.24
C LEU A 222 -8.94 -17.33 5.06
N LEU A 223 -9.48 -16.18 5.43
CA LEU A 223 -8.91 -15.30 6.43
C LEU A 223 -9.68 -15.47 7.74
N ILE A 224 -8.96 -15.73 8.83
CA ILE A 224 -9.48 -15.83 10.17
C ILE A 224 -8.85 -14.74 11.02
N ARG A 225 -9.70 -13.88 11.57
CA ARG A 225 -9.31 -12.84 12.50
C ARG A 225 -9.91 -13.15 13.88
N LEU A 226 -9.05 -13.51 14.83
CA LEU A 226 -9.47 -13.95 16.15
C LEU A 226 -9.83 -12.80 17.10
N ASN A 227 -9.24 -11.62 16.90
CA ASN A 227 -9.55 -10.42 17.67
C ASN A 227 -9.56 -9.15 16.80
N CYS A 228 -10.40 -8.19 17.19
CA CYS A 228 -10.69 -7.00 16.39
C CYS A 228 -10.08 -5.69 16.91
N TRP A 229 -8.81 -5.69 17.31
CA TRP A 229 -8.11 -4.47 17.72
C TRP A 229 -7.51 -3.67 16.54
N PRO A 230 -7.65 -2.33 16.47
CA PRO A 230 -8.42 -1.41 17.30
C PRO A 230 -9.84 -1.16 16.75
N CYS A 231 -10.25 -1.92 15.73
CA CYS A 231 -11.59 -1.87 15.19
C CYS A 231 -11.95 -3.18 14.49
N LEU A 232 -13.24 -3.48 14.42
CA LEU A 232 -13.80 -4.64 13.72
C LEU A 232 -13.37 -4.75 12.25
N ARG A 233 -12.98 -3.63 11.62
CA ARG A 233 -12.54 -3.60 10.21
C ARG A 233 -11.04 -3.81 10.04
N GLY A 234 -10.25 -3.84 11.12
CA GLY A 234 -8.81 -4.05 11.05
C GLY A 234 -7.99 -2.82 10.61
N HIS A 235 -8.56 -1.62 10.65
CA HIS A 235 -7.78 -0.39 10.45
C HIS A 235 -6.74 -0.22 11.54
N ASP A 236 -5.53 0.20 11.18
CA ASP A 236 -4.42 0.22 12.12
C ASP A 236 -4.22 1.55 12.87
N ARG A 237 -5.09 2.54 12.63
CA ARG A 237 -4.96 3.85 13.28
C ARG A 237 -6.06 4.10 14.30
N THR A 238 -5.63 4.53 15.47
CA THR A 238 -6.47 5.16 16.47
C THR A 238 -6.10 6.63 16.54
N PHE A 239 -7.04 7.47 16.95
CA PHE A 239 -6.70 8.82 17.37
C PHE A 239 -5.67 8.79 18.51
N SER A 240 -5.02 9.92 18.76
CA SER A 240 -3.98 10.06 19.80
C SER A 240 -4.48 9.75 21.21
N ASP A 241 -5.80 9.84 21.44
CA ASP A 241 -6.45 9.47 22.69
C ASP A 241 -6.69 7.95 22.84
N GLY A 242 -6.46 7.17 21.78
CA GLY A 242 -6.73 5.74 21.73
C GLY A 242 -8.23 5.38 21.79
N SER A 243 -9.14 6.35 21.79
CA SER A 243 -10.56 6.14 22.08
C SER A 243 -11.34 5.63 20.89
N THR A 244 -10.91 5.98 19.68
CA THR A 244 -11.63 5.68 18.44
C THR A 244 -10.66 5.39 17.30
N CYS A 245 -11.11 4.56 16.36
CA CYS A 245 -10.39 4.33 15.11
C CYS A 245 -10.36 5.61 14.26
N GLU A 246 -9.19 6.03 13.78
CA GLU A 246 -9.04 7.24 12.96
C GLU A 246 -9.81 7.13 11.63
N THR A 247 -9.86 5.94 11.05
CA THR A 247 -10.43 5.71 9.72
C THR A 247 -11.95 5.54 9.75
N CYS A 248 -12.48 4.72 10.66
CA CYS A 248 -13.91 4.43 10.73
C CYS A 248 -14.59 4.98 11.98
N ARG A 249 -13.90 5.70 12.87
CA ARG A 249 -14.45 6.28 14.10
C ARG A 249 -15.18 5.29 15.02
N ALA A 250 -14.91 3.99 14.87
CA ALA A 250 -15.43 2.99 15.79
C ALA A 250 -14.78 3.18 17.17
N PRO A 251 -15.55 3.20 18.26
CA PRO A 251 -15.00 3.33 19.61
C PRO A 251 -14.21 2.08 20.00
N ALA A 252 -13.11 2.29 20.72
CA ALA A 252 -12.20 1.26 21.17
C ALA A 252 -12.86 0.26 22.13
N GLU A 253 -13.93 0.67 22.81
CA GLU A 253 -14.75 -0.17 23.71
C GLU A 253 -15.41 -1.36 23.00
N ILE A 254 -15.65 -1.26 21.69
CA ILE A 254 -16.25 -2.32 20.87
C ILE A 254 -15.16 -3.29 20.35
N CYS A 255 -13.90 -3.05 20.69
CA CYS A 255 -12.77 -3.74 20.11
C CYS A 255 -12.13 -4.67 21.13
N ASP A 256 -11.85 -5.91 20.71
CA ASP A 256 -11.17 -6.86 21.58
C ASP A 256 -9.74 -6.39 21.86
N PRO A 257 -9.26 -6.45 23.11
CA PRO A 257 -7.85 -6.22 23.38
C PRO A 257 -6.97 -7.28 22.70
N PRO A 258 -5.65 -7.07 22.64
CA PRO A 258 -4.71 -8.13 22.30
C PRO A 258 -4.94 -9.37 23.17
N LEU A 259 -4.85 -10.55 22.57
CA LEU A 259 -5.11 -11.81 23.26
C LEU A 259 -4.07 -12.04 24.36
N TYR A 260 -4.57 -12.31 25.57
CA TYR A 260 -3.77 -12.73 26.72
C TYR A 260 -4.28 -14.06 27.27
N ILE A 261 -3.46 -15.10 27.18
CA ILE A 261 -3.86 -16.48 27.52
C ILE A 261 -4.27 -16.68 28.98
N ALA A 262 -3.75 -15.87 29.91
CA ALA A 262 -4.14 -16.00 31.32
C ALA A 262 -5.52 -15.41 31.63
N SER A 263 -6.13 -14.69 30.68
CA SER A 263 -7.49 -14.18 30.83
C SER A 263 -8.54 -15.24 30.49
N GLN A 264 -9.67 -15.25 31.22
CA GLN A 264 -10.78 -16.16 30.95
C GLN A 264 -11.32 -16.03 29.52
N ALA A 265 -11.42 -14.79 29.02
CA ALA A 265 -11.84 -14.51 27.65
C ALA A 265 -10.84 -15.11 26.64
N GLY A 266 -9.54 -14.97 26.89
CA GLY A 266 -8.50 -15.54 26.03
C GLY A 266 -8.52 -17.06 25.99
N GLN A 267 -8.70 -17.72 27.13
CA GLN A 267 -8.85 -19.19 27.19
C GLN A 267 -10.07 -19.66 26.42
N THR A 268 -11.21 -19.00 26.63
CA THR A 268 -12.48 -19.33 25.95
C THR A 268 -12.32 -19.20 24.42
N LEU A 269 -11.67 -18.12 23.95
CA LEU A 269 -11.39 -17.91 22.53
C LEU A 269 -10.48 -19.01 21.97
N LEU A 270 -9.40 -19.37 22.69
CA LEU A 270 -8.46 -20.40 22.27
C LEU A 270 -9.10 -21.80 22.22
N ASP A 271 -10.00 -22.12 23.15
CA ASP A 271 -10.74 -23.39 23.13
C ASP A 271 -11.74 -23.46 21.96
N GLY A 272 -12.37 -22.33 21.63
CA GLY A 272 -13.17 -22.21 20.41
C GLY A 272 -12.32 -22.36 19.14
N TRP A 273 -11.16 -21.71 19.11
CA TRP A 273 -10.21 -21.79 18.00
C TRP A 273 -9.70 -23.22 17.79
N ARG A 274 -9.28 -23.93 18.85
CA ARG A 274 -8.80 -25.33 18.76
C ARG A 274 -9.86 -26.24 18.15
N ARG A 275 -11.10 -26.18 18.65
CA ARG A 275 -12.22 -26.99 18.12
C ARG A 275 -12.57 -26.65 16.67
N PHE A 276 -12.46 -25.39 16.28
CA PHE A 276 -12.67 -24.98 14.88
C PHE A 276 -11.53 -25.46 13.98
N ALA A 277 -10.29 -25.29 14.42
CA ALA A 277 -9.07 -25.72 13.76
C ALA A 277 -9.04 -27.23 13.51
N GLU A 278 -9.40 -28.06 14.49
CA GLU A 278 -9.51 -29.51 14.35
C GLU A 278 -10.52 -29.93 13.26
N ARG A 279 -11.71 -29.29 13.23
CA ARG A 279 -12.73 -29.53 12.20
C ARG A 279 -12.26 -29.08 10.81
N LEU A 280 -11.56 -27.95 10.74
CA LEU A 280 -11.01 -27.44 9.49
C LEU A 280 -9.91 -28.36 8.97
N ALA A 281 -8.93 -28.71 9.80
CA ALA A 281 -7.80 -29.58 9.47
C ALA A 281 -8.25 -30.97 8.99
N SER A 282 -9.27 -31.56 9.63
CA SER A 282 -9.81 -32.87 9.23
C SER A 282 -10.61 -32.85 7.93
N SER A 283 -10.99 -31.67 7.43
CA SER A 283 -11.81 -31.52 6.22
C SER A 283 -11.02 -31.11 4.98
N ILE A 284 -9.86 -30.47 5.14
CA ILE A 284 -9.07 -29.92 4.01
C ILE A 284 -8.04 -30.92 3.48
N LEU A 285 -7.74 -30.84 2.17
CA LEU A 285 -6.66 -31.61 1.55
C LEU A 285 -5.32 -30.86 1.62
N PRO A 286 -4.17 -31.58 1.59
CA PRO A 286 -2.86 -30.95 1.46
C PRO A 286 -2.76 -30.10 0.17
N GLY A 287 -2.17 -28.91 0.27
CA GLY A 287 -1.95 -27.97 -0.82
C GLY A 287 -3.22 -27.26 -1.30
N GLN A 288 -4.35 -27.39 -0.59
CA GLN A 288 -5.63 -26.81 -1.03
C GLN A 288 -5.89 -25.41 -0.46
N LEU A 289 -5.58 -25.20 0.82
CA LEU A 289 -6.01 -24.02 1.56
C LEU A 289 -4.90 -22.95 1.59
N GLN A 290 -5.29 -21.72 1.25
CA GLN A 290 -4.58 -20.49 1.56
C GLN A 290 -5.19 -19.89 2.83
N LEU A 291 -4.46 -19.92 3.94
CA LEU A 291 -4.93 -19.46 5.23
C LEU A 291 -4.22 -18.16 5.65
N THR A 292 -5.00 -17.13 5.96
CA THR A 292 -4.51 -15.93 6.64
C THR A 292 -5.03 -15.94 8.08
N LEU A 293 -4.14 -16.05 9.07
CA LEU A 293 -4.47 -16.00 10.49
C LEU A 293 -4.00 -14.68 11.10
N ILE A 294 -4.92 -13.94 11.71
CA ILE A 294 -4.63 -12.67 12.39
C ILE A 294 -5.12 -12.76 13.82
N CYS A 295 -4.19 -12.67 14.76
CA CYS A 295 -4.50 -12.60 16.19
C CYS A 295 -3.41 -11.77 16.87
N ASP A 296 -3.70 -10.52 17.18
CA ASP A 296 -2.74 -9.69 17.90
C ASP A 296 -2.65 -10.19 19.36
N VAL A 297 -1.46 -10.56 19.84
CA VAL A 297 -1.23 -11.13 21.19
C VAL A 297 -0.41 -10.19 22.08
N THR A 298 -0.47 -10.38 23.40
CA THR A 298 0.33 -9.62 24.37
C THR A 298 1.76 -10.12 24.55
N ASP A 299 1.99 -11.40 24.31
CA ASP A 299 3.26 -12.07 24.62
C ASP A 299 3.46 -13.34 23.78
N THR A 300 4.69 -13.85 23.78
CA THR A 300 5.09 -15.05 23.03
C THR A 300 4.34 -16.31 23.46
N ALA A 301 3.98 -16.48 24.73
CA ALA A 301 3.26 -17.66 25.20
C ALA A 301 1.84 -17.71 24.63
N SER A 302 1.15 -16.57 24.62
CA SER A 302 -0.14 -16.40 23.96
C SER A 302 -0.02 -16.64 22.45
N GLY A 303 1.05 -16.15 21.81
CA GLY A 303 1.37 -16.43 20.41
C GLY A 303 1.54 -17.92 20.10
N ILE A 304 2.25 -18.66 20.95
CA ILE A 304 2.45 -20.12 20.79
C ILE A 304 1.11 -20.85 20.87
N ALA A 305 0.26 -20.48 21.84
CA ALA A 305 -1.04 -21.13 22.01
C ALA A 305 -2.02 -20.87 20.85
N VAL A 306 -1.96 -19.70 20.22
CA VAL A 306 -2.71 -19.41 18.98
C VAL A 306 -2.27 -20.31 17.83
N LEU A 307 -0.98 -20.62 17.76
CA LEU A 307 -0.38 -21.34 16.64
C LEU A 307 -0.37 -22.86 16.82
N GLU A 308 -0.50 -23.37 18.04
CA GLU A 308 -0.52 -24.81 18.32
C GLU A 308 -1.51 -25.58 17.43
N PRO A 309 -2.77 -25.13 17.24
CA PRO A 309 -3.72 -25.85 16.39
C PRO A 309 -3.31 -25.91 14.91
N LEU A 310 -2.48 -24.98 14.43
CA LEU A 310 -2.00 -25.00 13.03
C LEU A 310 -1.02 -26.15 12.77
N LEU A 311 -0.37 -26.70 13.81
CA LEU A 311 0.55 -27.83 13.67
C LEU A 311 -0.16 -29.12 13.24
N GLN A 312 -1.48 -29.18 13.44
CA GLN A 312 -2.32 -30.33 13.09
C GLN A 312 -2.86 -30.24 11.65
N PHE A 313 -2.65 -29.12 10.96
CA PHE A 313 -3.13 -28.95 9.59
C PHE A 313 -2.29 -29.79 8.63
N PRO A 314 -2.90 -30.33 7.55
CA PRO A 314 -2.11 -30.80 6.42
C PRO A 314 -1.34 -29.62 5.81
N THR A 315 -0.31 -29.93 5.02
CA THR A 315 0.47 -28.91 4.32
C THR A 315 -0.45 -27.95 3.57
N MET A 316 -0.33 -26.65 3.81
CA MET A 316 -1.15 -25.61 3.17
C MET A 316 -0.48 -25.09 1.89
N GLU A 317 -1.29 -24.55 0.97
CA GLU A 317 -0.76 -23.87 -0.24
C GLU A 317 -0.03 -22.59 0.15
N GLN A 318 -0.64 -21.82 1.06
CA GLN A 318 -0.09 -20.59 1.59
C GLN A 318 -0.55 -20.41 3.05
N CYS A 319 0.33 -19.90 3.90
CA CYS A 319 -0.01 -19.56 5.27
C CYS A 319 0.55 -18.17 5.61
N VAL A 320 -0.33 -17.21 5.90
CA VAL A 320 0.02 -15.86 6.34
C VAL A 320 -0.37 -15.72 7.80
N ILE A 321 0.54 -15.24 8.63
CA ILE A 321 0.31 -15.15 10.08
C ILE A 321 0.66 -13.74 10.55
N ARG A 322 -0.22 -13.11 11.33
CA ARG A 322 0.05 -11.89 12.10
C ARG A 322 -0.27 -12.14 13.57
N LEU A 323 0.72 -11.91 14.42
CA LEU A 323 0.65 -12.05 15.88
C LEU A 323 0.68 -10.71 16.63
N GLY A 324 0.92 -9.58 15.97
CA GLY A 324 1.01 -8.30 16.66
C GLY A 324 0.92 -7.09 15.74
N ARG A 325 0.47 -5.97 16.34
CA ARG A 325 0.24 -4.69 15.65
C ARG A 325 1.51 -3.90 15.38
N CYS A 326 2.50 -4.10 16.23
CA CYS A 326 3.82 -3.53 16.07
C CYS A 326 4.77 -4.66 15.73
N PHE A 327 5.87 -4.32 15.08
CA PHE A 327 6.96 -5.27 14.92
C PHE A 327 7.50 -5.69 16.29
N ASP A 328 7.46 -6.98 16.53
CA ASP A 328 8.11 -7.66 17.65
C ASP A 328 8.88 -8.82 17.06
N TYR A 329 10.18 -8.88 17.32
CA TYR A 329 11.07 -9.84 16.67
C TYR A 329 10.76 -11.29 17.05
N GLU A 330 10.43 -11.55 18.32
CA GLU A 330 10.15 -12.90 18.80
C GLU A 330 8.83 -13.41 18.23
N LEU A 331 7.79 -12.56 18.23
CA LEU A 331 6.51 -12.88 17.61
C LEU A 331 6.61 -13.00 16.08
N TYR A 332 7.40 -12.15 15.41
CA TYR A 332 7.68 -12.26 13.98
C TYR A 332 8.37 -13.59 13.65
N LYS A 333 9.41 -13.95 14.40
CA LYS A 333 10.12 -15.22 14.24
C LYS A 333 9.16 -16.39 14.43
N LEU A 334 8.35 -16.36 15.49
CA LEU A 334 7.33 -17.37 15.76
C LEU A 334 6.32 -17.50 14.61
N ALA A 335 5.79 -16.39 14.10
CA ALA A 335 4.88 -16.35 12.95
C ALA A 335 5.54 -16.93 11.68
N ARG A 336 6.81 -16.58 11.43
CA ARG A 336 7.59 -17.09 10.30
C ARG A 336 7.80 -18.59 10.38
N GLU A 337 8.23 -19.10 11.52
CA GLU A 337 8.48 -20.54 11.68
C GLU A 337 7.19 -21.35 11.53
N ALA A 338 6.10 -20.91 12.18
CA ALA A 338 4.80 -21.58 12.07
C ALA A 338 4.26 -21.57 10.62
N SER A 339 4.35 -20.43 9.93
CA SER A 339 3.92 -20.29 8.53
C SER A 339 4.72 -21.21 7.60
N LEU A 340 6.05 -21.26 7.73
CA LEU A 340 6.91 -22.12 6.92
C LEU A 340 6.66 -23.61 7.21
N ARG A 341 6.44 -23.99 8.48
CA ARG A 341 6.13 -25.38 8.86
C ARG A 341 4.79 -25.81 8.28
N ALA A 342 3.79 -24.96 8.39
CA ALA A 342 2.46 -25.25 7.89
C ALA A 342 2.42 -25.38 6.35
N GLN A 343 3.36 -24.75 5.64
CA GLN A 343 3.58 -24.91 4.19
C GLN A 343 4.58 -26.02 3.83
N GLY A 344 5.07 -26.81 4.79
CA GLY A 344 6.06 -27.86 4.54
C GLY A 344 7.42 -27.36 4.02
N SER A 345 7.68 -26.05 4.11
CA SER A 345 8.89 -25.38 3.62
C SER A 345 9.90 -25.08 4.74
N TYR A 346 9.56 -25.45 5.98
CA TYR A 346 10.47 -25.32 7.11
C TYR A 346 11.54 -26.41 7.06
N CYS A 347 12.75 -26.02 6.69
CA CYS A 347 13.92 -26.86 6.87
C CYS A 347 14.50 -26.58 8.26
N GLU A 348 14.38 -27.54 9.17
CA GLU A 348 15.14 -27.53 10.41
C GLU A 348 16.63 -27.58 10.03
N ALA A 349 17.38 -26.55 10.42
CA ALA A 349 18.64 -26.16 9.78
C ALA A 349 19.57 -27.37 9.55
N ALA A 350 19.67 -27.82 8.29
CA ALA A 350 20.66 -28.79 7.85
C ALA A 350 22.04 -28.12 7.85
N GLY A 351 22.61 -27.93 9.05
CA GLY A 351 23.82 -27.15 9.30
C GLY A 351 23.62 -25.64 9.04
N ILE A 352 24.03 -24.81 10.00
CA ILE A 352 24.11 -23.36 9.76
C ILE A 352 25.24 -23.13 8.75
N PHE A 353 24.91 -22.59 7.58
CA PHE A 353 25.93 -22.22 6.60
C PHE A 353 26.91 -21.21 7.22
N PRO A 354 28.22 -21.49 7.24
CA PRO A 354 29.19 -20.64 7.94
C PRO A 354 29.51 -19.40 7.11
N PHE A 355 28.58 -18.43 7.08
CA PHE A 355 28.63 -17.24 6.22
C PHE A 355 29.95 -16.48 6.30
N GLN A 356 30.60 -16.43 7.47
CA GLN A 356 31.88 -15.74 7.67
C GLN A 356 33.08 -16.41 6.99
N ARG A 357 32.96 -17.66 6.52
CA ARG A 357 34.02 -18.35 5.76
C ARG A 357 34.03 -17.92 4.29
N LEU A 358 33.02 -17.19 3.82
CA LEU A 358 33.00 -16.63 2.48
C LEU A 358 33.98 -15.45 2.35
N PRO A 359 34.66 -15.32 1.18
CA PRO A 359 35.33 -14.09 0.79
C PRO A 359 34.43 -12.87 0.98
N ARG A 360 35.03 -11.75 1.38
CA ARG A 360 34.30 -10.54 1.75
C ARG A 360 33.41 -10.03 0.61
N GLU A 361 33.89 -10.13 -0.62
CA GLU A 361 33.21 -9.69 -1.83
C GLU A 361 31.90 -10.46 -2.01
N LEU A 362 31.92 -11.78 -1.80
CA LEU A 362 30.73 -12.62 -1.85
C LEU A 362 29.77 -12.32 -0.71
N ARG A 363 30.28 -12.03 0.50
CA ARG A 363 29.43 -11.61 1.64
C ARG A 363 28.68 -10.32 1.30
N LEU A 364 29.36 -9.31 0.77
CA LEU A 364 28.74 -8.06 0.33
C LEU A 364 27.74 -8.29 -0.80
N GLN A 365 28.06 -9.12 -1.80
CA GLN A 365 27.16 -9.43 -2.89
C GLN A 365 25.89 -10.14 -2.40
N ILE A 366 26.00 -11.12 -1.51
CA ILE A 366 24.83 -11.77 -0.90
C ILE A 366 23.99 -10.76 -0.13
N LEU A 367 24.61 -9.91 0.69
CA LEU A 367 23.91 -8.87 1.45
C LEU A 367 23.20 -7.86 0.52
N ARG A 368 23.77 -7.53 -0.65
CA ARG A 368 23.11 -6.69 -1.67
C ARG A 368 21.83 -7.31 -2.22
N HIS A 369 21.75 -8.64 -2.28
CA HIS A 369 20.54 -9.37 -2.67
C HIS A 369 19.56 -9.60 -1.52
N THR A 370 19.80 -9.03 -0.34
CA THR A 370 18.81 -8.98 0.75
C THR A 370 18.07 -7.64 0.75
N HIS A 371 17.13 -7.47 1.66
CA HIS A 371 16.44 -6.20 1.89
C HIS A 371 17.36 -5.03 2.33
N LEU A 372 18.64 -5.27 2.61
CA LEU A 372 19.65 -4.22 2.83
C LEU A 372 19.98 -3.46 1.54
N GLY A 373 20.01 -4.16 0.41
CA GLY A 373 20.53 -3.64 -0.85
C GLY A 373 19.47 -3.35 -1.90
N ASP A 374 19.95 -3.19 -3.13
CA ASP A 374 19.13 -3.00 -4.33
C ASP A 374 18.64 -4.35 -4.85
N HIS A 375 17.56 -4.85 -4.25
CA HIS A 375 16.85 -5.99 -4.81
C HIS A 375 15.98 -5.49 -5.97
N ASN A 376 16.16 -6.07 -7.18
CA ASN A 376 15.54 -5.64 -8.46
C ASN A 376 14.00 -5.49 -8.46
N SER A 377 13.32 -5.90 -7.39
CA SER A 377 11.88 -5.73 -7.21
C SER A 377 11.49 -4.37 -6.61
N TYR A 378 12.45 -3.59 -6.10
CA TYR A 378 12.18 -2.33 -5.41
C TYR A 378 12.12 -1.14 -6.37
N SER A 379 11.04 -0.35 -6.22
CA SER A 379 10.96 0.95 -6.86
C SER A 379 12.00 1.90 -6.26
N GLU A 380 12.34 3.00 -6.94
CA GLU A 380 13.23 4.01 -6.38
C GLU A 380 12.74 4.57 -5.04
N VAL A 381 11.42 4.66 -4.87
CA VAL A 381 10.78 5.09 -3.62
C VAL A 381 11.07 4.11 -2.47
N ASP A 382 11.17 2.81 -2.74
CA ASP A 382 11.50 1.80 -1.73
C ASP A 382 12.98 1.87 -1.28
N ARG A 383 13.85 2.50 -2.08
CA ARG A 383 15.28 2.70 -1.76
C ARG A 383 15.50 3.89 -0.84
N LEU A 384 14.53 4.78 -0.75
CA LEU A 384 14.58 5.96 0.09
C LEU A 384 14.31 5.55 1.55
N LEU A 385 15.22 5.92 2.44
CA LEU A 385 15.16 5.69 3.89
C LEU A 385 15.10 7.04 4.58
N GLN A 386 14.00 7.34 5.23
CA GLN A 386 13.76 8.62 5.88
C GLN A 386 14.38 8.64 7.27
N ILE A 387 15.09 9.71 7.61
CA ILE A 387 15.60 9.94 8.96
C ILE A 387 14.62 10.87 9.66
N ARG A 388 13.97 10.35 10.72
CA ARG A 388 12.99 11.10 11.51
C ARG A 388 13.13 10.77 12.99
N LYS A 389 13.18 11.79 13.86
CA LYS A 389 13.25 11.63 15.32
C LYS A 389 14.36 10.66 15.76
N ASN A 390 15.54 10.79 15.15
CA ASN A 390 16.70 9.89 15.36
C ASN A 390 16.43 8.41 15.03
N ARG A 391 15.54 8.11 14.10
CA ARG A 391 15.23 6.75 13.62
C ARG A 391 15.23 6.70 12.09
N LEU A 392 15.55 5.52 11.55
CA LEU A 392 15.32 5.21 10.14
C LEU A 392 13.89 4.73 9.99
N GLU A 393 13.10 5.53 9.30
CA GLU A 393 11.72 5.26 8.91
C GLU A 393 11.65 5.07 7.40
N LYS A 394 10.55 4.50 6.90
CA LYS A 394 10.29 4.49 5.47
C LYS A 394 9.55 5.77 5.08
N PRO A 395 9.92 6.42 3.96
CA PRO A 395 9.15 7.53 3.42
C PRO A 395 7.74 7.04 3.14
N ASN A 396 6.74 7.82 3.56
CA ASN A 396 5.34 7.43 3.57
C ASN A 396 5.04 6.20 4.43
N ALA A 397 5.16 6.36 5.75
CA ALA A 397 4.45 5.53 6.75
C ALA A 397 2.92 5.39 6.49
N CYS A 398 2.37 6.07 5.48
CA CYS A 398 1.01 5.99 4.97
C CYS A 398 0.75 4.96 3.86
N SER A 399 1.74 4.19 3.38
CA SER A 399 1.42 2.92 2.68
C SER A 399 1.75 1.72 3.59
N PRO A 400 0.97 1.52 4.68
CA PRO A 400 1.29 0.54 5.74
C PRO A 400 1.33 -0.91 5.25
N CYS A 401 0.87 -1.16 4.02
CA CYS A 401 0.73 -2.47 3.42
C CYS A 401 1.03 -2.36 1.94
N CYS A 402 1.77 -3.30 1.36
CA CYS A 402 1.82 -3.44 -0.10
C CYS A 402 0.48 -3.89 -0.72
N ARG A 403 -0.51 -4.25 0.13
CA ARG A 403 -1.87 -4.71 -0.23
C ARG A 403 -1.89 -5.96 -1.12
N LYS A 404 -0.85 -6.79 -1.07
CA LYS A 404 -0.77 -8.03 -1.86
C LYS A 404 -1.15 -9.30 -1.08
N PHE A 405 -1.15 -9.27 0.26
CA PHE A 405 -1.09 -10.51 1.07
C PHE A 405 -2.35 -10.89 1.80
N THR A 406 -3.29 -9.97 1.96
CA THR A 406 -4.54 -10.28 2.65
C THR A 406 -5.72 -10.02 1.74
N GLU A 407 -6.71 -10.88 1.91
CA GLU A 407 -7.94 -10.93 1.17
C GLU A 407 -8.77 -9.65 1.34
N THR A 408 -8.51 -8.85 2.38
CA THR A 408 -9.28 -7.63 2.69
C THR A 408 -8.59 -6.35 2.22
N LEU A 409 -7.27 -6.40 1.95
CA LEU A 409 -6.38 -5.26 1.67
C LEU A 409 -6.25 -4.23 2.80
N ILE A 410 -7.05 -4.35 3.87
CA ILE A 410 -6.95 -3.50 5.07
C ILE A 410 -6.02 -4.17 6.09
N ASP A 411 -6.19 -5.47 6.28
CA ASP A 411 -5.50 -6.20 7.32
C ASP A 411 -4.05 -6.44 6.87
N CYS A 412 -3.13 -5.55 7.21
CA CYS A 412 -1.75 -5.71 6.77
C CYS A 412 -1.03 -6.82 7.56
N CYS A 413 -0.29 -7.67 6.83
CA CYS A 413 0.59 -8.70 7.37
C CYS A 413 2.06 -8.51 6.90
N CYS A 414 2.47 -7.26 6.63
CA CYS A 414 3.85 -6.94 6.27
C CYS A 414 4.75 -6.89 7.52
N ALA A 415 5.83 -7.66 7.52
CA ALA A 415 6.81 -7.70 8.61
C ALA A 415 7.34 -6.32 9.07
N PRO A 416 7.62 -5.33 8.18
CA PRO A 416 8.14 -4.03 8.62
C PRO A 416 7.23 -3.24 9.56
N SER A 417 5.93 -3.55 9.59
CA SER A 417 4.94 -2.81 10.37
C SER A 417 4.31 -3.65 11.47
N TYR A 418 4.35 -4.99 11.35
CA TYR A 418 3.62 -5.92 12.21
C TYR A 418 4.50 -7.10 12.59
N ALA A 419 4.22 -7.74 13.72
CA ALA A 419 4.76 -9.06 14.03
C ALA A 419 4.07 -10.12 13.16
N ALA A 420 4.35 -10.08 11.86
CA ALA A 420 3.65 -10.85 10.84
C ALA A 420 4.59 -11.39 9.78
N PHE A 421 4.25 -12.54 9.20
CA PHE A 421 5.01 -13.18 8.13
C PHE A 421 4.11 -13.66 7.01
N SER A 422 4.57 -13.43 5.78
CA SER A 422 4.02 -13.98 4.54
C SER A 422 5.19 -14.26 3.60
N LEU A 423 5.22 -15.44 2.97
CA LEU A 423 6.26 -15.80 2.00
C LEU A 423 6.26 -14.89 0.77
N ASN A 424 5.08 -14.39 0.41
CA ASN A 424 4.89 -13.50 -0.74
C ASN A 424 5.24 -12.04 -0.40
N CYS A 425 5.71 -11.77 0.83
CA CYS A 425 5.91 -10.42 1.34
C CYS A 425 7.04 -9.62 0.65
N ASP A 426 6.68 -8.80 -0.34
CA ASP A 426 7.62 -7.87 -0.98
C ASP A 426 7.96 -6.64 -0.13
N CYS A 427 7.23 -6.39 0.97
CA CYS A 427 7.49 -5.24 1.84
C CYS A 427 8.92 -5.30 2.38
N ARG A 428 9.72 -4.29 2.06
CA ARG A 428 11.14 -4.23 2.44
C ARG A 428 11.38 -4.30 3.95
N HIS A 429 12.11 -5.29 4.45
CA HIS A 429 12.44 -5.40 5.89
C HIS A 429 13.95 -5.27 6.11
N ILE A 430 14.42 -4.17 6.67
CA ILE A 430 15.86 -3.98 6.91
C ILE A 430 16.30 -4.88 8.08
N PRO A 431 17.16 -5.89 7.84
CA PRO A 431 17.54 -6.87 8.86
C PRO A 431 18.62 -6.29 9.81
N PHE A 432 18.22 -5.37 10.69
CA PHE A 432 19.14 -4.72 11.62
C PHE A 432 19.84 -5.69 12.57
N GLU A 433 19.27 -6.87 12.80
CA GLU A 433 19.80 -7.94 13.64
C GLU A 433 21.14 -8.47 13.12
N LEU A 434 21.41 -8.36 11.80
CA LEU A 434 22.71 -8.74 11.23
C LEU A 434 23.85 -7.90 11.82
N SER A 435 23.58 -6.68 12.27
CA SER A 435 24.57 -5.83 12.95
C SER A 435 24.98 -6.35 14.34
N LEU A 436 24.18 -7.23 14.93
CA LEU A 436 24.42 -7.80 16.26
C LEU A 436 25.24 -9.10 16.20
N VAL A 437 25.37 -9.74 15.03
CA VAL A 437 26.03 -11.05 14.88
C VAL A 437 27.53 -10.98 15.14
N SER A 438 28.22 -10.02 14.50
CA SER A 438 29.67 -9.81 14.68
C SER A 438 30.08 -8.43 14.18
N LYS A 439 31.27 -7.94 14.60
CA LYS A 439 31.83 -6.68 14.10
C LYS A 439 32.04 -6.69 12.58
N GLY A 440 32.49 -7.81 12.03
CA GLY A 440 32.68 -7.98 10.58
C GLY A 440 31.36 -7.93 9.82
N MET A 441 30.35 -8.69 10.28
CA MET A 441 29.00 -8.64 9.68
C MET A 441 28.40 -7.23 9.75
N ARG A 442 28.55 -6.54 10.88
CA ARG A 442 28.10 -5.15 11.04
C ARG A 442 28.78 -4.25 10.01
N ALA A 443 30.10 -4.34 9.83
CA ALA A 443 30.80 -3.50 8.86
C ALA A 443 30.30 -3.73 7.43
N ASP A 444 30.14 -5.00 7.02
CA ASP A 444 29.67 -5.34 5.68
C ASP A 444 28.21 -4.94 5.45
N MET A 445 27.36 -5.15 6.47
CA MET A 445 25.96 -4.72 6.45
C MET A 445 25.83 -3.20 6.35
N MET A 446 26.62 -2.44 7.11
CA MET A 446 26.63 -0.98 7.04
C MET A 446 27.11 -0.47 5.67
N GLU A 447 28.12 -1.11 5.07
CA GLU A 447 28.58 -0.76 3.73
C GLU A 447 27.46 -0.96 2.69
N VAL A 448 26.77 -2.10 2.73
CA VAL A 448 25.64 -2.36 1.80
C VAL A 448 24.48 -1.41 2.07
N LEU A 449 24.09 -1.22 3.33
CA LEU A 449 23.00 -0.32 3.72
C LEU A 449 23.26 1.11 3.24
N LEU A 450 24.48 1.63 3.45
CA LEU A 450 24.79 3.00 3.08
C LEU A 450 25.01 3.16 1.57
N SER A 451 25.64 2.19 0.91
CA SER A 451 25.97 2.31 -0.52
C SER A 451 24.82 2.03 -1.47
N GLN A 452 23.81 1.26 -1.05
CA GLN A 452 22.71 0.85 -1.91
C GLN A 452 21.42 1.65 -1.72
N ASN A 453 21.37 2.55 -0.72
CA ASN A 453 20.16 3.29 -0.37
C ASN A 453 20.31 4.79 -0.56
N CYS A 454 19.18 5.47 -0.62
CA CYS A 454 19.11 6.93 -0.53
C CYS A 454 18.61 7.31 0.85
N PHE A 455 19.26 8.24 1.54
CA PHE A 455 18.85 8.69 2.86
C PHE A 455 18.17 10.06 2.77
N GLU A 456 16.89 10.12 3.12
CA GLU A 456 16.12 11.36 3.12
C GLU A 456 16.23 12.06 4.48
N PHE A 457 16.70 13.30 4.45
CA PHE A 457 16.80 14.18 5.60
C PHE A 457 15.56 15.10 5.55
N CYS A 458 14.56 14.78 6.37
CA CYS A 458 13.26 15.45 6.41
C CYS A 458 12.95 16.03 7.82
N GLN A 459 14.00 16.34 8.55
CA GLN A 459 13.98 16.88 9.91
C GLN A 459 15.03 18.00 10.03
N ASP A 460 15.04 18.69 11.16
CA ASP A 460 15.99 19.77 11.43
C ASP A 460 17.45 19.32 11.17
N PRO A 461 18.29 20.16 10.52
CA PRO A 461 19.66 19.79 10.19
C PRO A 461 20.50 19.38 11.41
N GLU A 462 20.30 19.98 12.59
CA GLU A 462 21.03 19.61 13.81
C GLU A 462 20.60 18.24 14.33
N GLU A 463 19.31 17.93 14.28
CA GLU A 463 18.81 16.58 14.58
C GLU A 463 19.40 15.55 13.62
N THR A 464 19.52 15.90 12.34
CA THR A 464 20.14 15.05 11.32
C THR A 464 21.61 14.78 11.65
N ILE A 465 22.38 15.81 12.01
CA ILE A 465 23.78 15.64 12.47
C ILE A 465 23.84 14.73 13.70
N SER A 466 22.97 14.96 14.68
CA SER A 466 22.89 14.14 15.91
C SER A 466 22.66 12.67 15.59
N PHE A 467 21.72 12.38 14.67
CA PHE A 467 21.48 11.03 14.19
C PHE A 467 22.70 10.43 13.48
N LEU A 468 23.31 11.15 12.54
CA LEU A 468 24.45 10.67 11.76
C LEU A 468 25.68 10.39 12.62
N ARG A 469 25.88 11.11 13.73
CA ARG A 469 26.94 10.85 14.71
C ARG A 469 26.83 9.49 15.41
N ASN A 470 25.66 8.84 15.38
CA ASN A 470 25.47 7.51 15.95
C ASN A 470 26.04 6.39 15.06
N PHE A 471 26.42 6.70 13.82
CA PHE A 471 27.07 5.73 12.93
C PHE A 471 28.52 5.48 13.36
N PRO A 472 29.04 4.25 13.20
CA PRO A 472 30.44 3.98 13.47
C PRO A 472 31.36 4.91 12.65
N ARG A 473 32.48 5.34 13.25
CA ARG A 473 33.40 6.27 12.59
C ARG A 473 33.85 5.73 11.24
N GLY A 474 33.79 6.58 10.22
CA GLY A 474 34.22 6.27 8.86
C GLY A 474 33.27 5.35 8.07
N THR A 475 32.08 5.00 8.56
CA THR A 475 31.09 4.27 7.72
C THR A 475 30.34 5.18 6.78
N LEU A 476 30.15 6.46 7.12
CA LEU A 476 29.39 7.42 6.29
C LEU A 476 30.02 7.64 4.91
N LYS A 477 31.32 7.38 4.74
CA LYS A 477 31.98 7.33 3.42
C LYS A 477 31.39 6.32 2.44
N TYR A 478 30.62 5.34 2.92
CA TYR A 478 29.93 4.38 2.07
C TYR A 478 28.62 4.93 1.50
N ALA A 479 28.08 6.00 2.08
CA ALA A 479 26.86 6.62 1.58
C ALA A 479 27.10 7.17 0.17
N ARG A 480 26.19 6.83 -0.75
CA ARG A 480 26.27 7.25 -2.15
C ARG A 480 25.17 8.21 -2.56
N ARG A 481 24.05 8.22 -1.82
CA ARG A 481 22.87 9.04 -2.16
C ARG A 481 22.25 9.60 -0.89
N ILE A 482 22.03 10.90 -0.87
CA ILE A 482 21.26 11.58 0.17
C ILE A 482 20.23 12.50 -0.49
N GLN A 483 19.10 12.70 0.18
CA GLN A 483 18.06 13.61 -0.25
C GLN A 483 17.79 14.62 0.86
N LEU A 484 17.99 15.91 0.59
CA LEU A 484 17.62 17.00 1.47
C LEU A 484 16.19 17.42 1.13
N THR A 485 15.26 17.31 2.08
CA THR A 485 13.84 17.65 1.85
C THR A 485 13.44 18.79 2.76
N PHE A 486 12.97 19.87 2.15
CA PHE A 486 12.48 21.07 2.83
C PHE A 486 10.98 21.20 2.63
N LYS A 487 10.22 21.23 3.71
CA LYS A 487 8.76 21.38 3.70
C LYS A 487 8.37 22.84 3.64
N GLU A 488 7.17 23.10 3.12
CA GLU A 488 6.55 24.42 3.06
C GLU A 488 6.69 25.25 4.35
N GLY A 489 6.26 24.72 5.50
CA GLY A 489 6.37 25.45 6.78
C GLY A 489 7.81 25.74 7.21
N GLU A 490 8.79 24.93 6.81
CA GLU A 490 10.22 25.18 7.09
C GLU A 490 10.76 26.31 6.20
N ILE A 491 10.23 26.46 4.99
CA ILE A 491 10.58 27.52 4.03
C ILE A 491 9.96 28.85 4.48
N GLU A 492 8.71 28.84 4.94
CA GLU A 492 8.04 30.05 5.48
C GLU A 492 8.77 30.62 6.71
N GLU A 493 9.30 29.74 7.56
CA GLU A 493 9.98 30.11 8.80
C GLU A 493 11.52 30.09 8.68
N TRP A 494 12.08 30.08 7.46
CA TRP A 494 13.51 29.84 7.20
C TRP A 494 14.47 30.68 8.06
N ASP A 495 14.30 32.01 8.05
CA ASP A 495 15.13 32.94 8.82
C ASP A 495 14.88 32.83 10.32
N GLN A 496 13.61 32.64 10.74
CA GLN A 496 13.23 32.55 12.14
C GLN A 496 13.83 31.29 12.79
N LEU A 497 13.90 30.20 12.03
CA LEU A 497 14.45 28.93 12.46
C LEU A 497 15.98 28.85 12.33
N GLY A 498 16.64 29.89 11.76
CA GLY A 498 18.08 29.92 11.51
C GLY A 498 18.53 28.78 10.59
N TYR A 499 17.72 28.46 9.58
CA TYR A 499 17.95 27.28 8.73
C TYR A 499 19.24 27.39 7.93
N ARG A 500 19.63 28.59 7.52
CA ARG A 500 20.89 28.83 6.82
C ARG A 500 22.10 28.35 7.63
N GLU A 501 22.19 28.73 8.90
CA GLU A 501 23.30 28.34 9.80
C GLU A 501 23.28 26.85 10.08
N LYS A 502 22.09 26.29 10.37
CA LYS A 502 21.91 24.86 10.63
C LYS A 502 22.27 24.01 9.42
N LEU A 503 21.80 24.39 8.24
CA LEU A 503 22.13 23.73 6.98
C LEU A 503 23.63 23.82 6.71
N THR A 504 24.26 24.98 6.97
CA THR A 504 25.72 25.15 6.88
C THR A 504 26.45 24.16 7.79
N GLY A 505 25.98 23.98 9.03
CA GLY A 505 26.49 22.97 9.95
C GLY A 505 26.38 21.55 9.40
N LEU A 506 25.24 21.21 8.78
CA LEU A 506 25.01 19.90 8.18
C LEU A 506 25.90 19.66 6.95
N ILE A 507 26.04 20.66 6.08
CA ILE A 507 26.89 20.54 4.89
C ILE A 507 28.37 20.41 5.27
N ASN A 508 28.86 21.17 6.25
CA ASN A 508 30.21 20.96 6.78
C ASN A 508 30.38 19.56 7.39
N PHE A 509 29.38 19.07 8.11
CA PHE A 509 29.40 17.69 8.61
C PHE A 509 29.48 16.66 7.48
N ILE A 510 28.71 16.85 6.39
CA ILE A 510 28.75 15.98 5.21
C ILE A 510 30.14 16.01 4.58
N LYS A 511 30.69 17.20 4.36
CA LYS A 511 32.04 17.42 3.83
C LYS A 511 33.11 16.63 4.59
N ASP A 512 33.04 16.63 5.91
CA ASP A 512 34.06 16.01 6.75
C ASP A 512 33.93 14.48 6.89
N ASN A 513 32.75 13.91 6.62
CA ASN A 513 32.43 12.52 6.95
C ASN A 513 32.04 11.64 5.75
N PHE A 514 31.71 12.23 4.61
CA PHE A 514 31.27 11.53 3.40
C PHE A 514 32.36 11.53 2.34
N ASP A 515 32.20 10.62 1.38
CA ASP A 515 33.06 10.49 0.20
C ASP A 515 32.44 11.27 -0.95
N LEU A 516 32.78 12.57 -1.04
CA LEU A 516 32.08 13.54 -1.90
C LEU A 516 32.15 13.19 -3.40
N GLU A 517 33.26 12.63 -3.86
CA GLU A 517 33.45 12.19 -5.25
C GLU A 517 32.41 11.14 -5.68
N ARG A 518 31.87 10.39 -4.72
CA ARG A 518 30.92 9.31 -4.98
C ARG A 518 29.55 9.57 -4.38
N LEU A 519 29.33 10.76 -3.84
CA LEU A 519 28.08 11.18 -3.25
C LEU A 519 27.24 11.89 -4.31
N SER A 520 25.98 11.48 -4.44
CA SER A 520 24.95 12.19 -5.19
C SER A 520 23.96 12.79 -4.20
N ILE A 521 23.63 14.07 -4.38
CA ILE A 521 22.71 14.81 -3.52
C ILE A 521 21.45 15.16 -4.31
N THR A 522 20.28 14.83 -3.79
CA THR A 522 19.01 15.32 -4.32
C THR A 522 18.43 16.36 -3.38
N VAL A 523 18.07 17.53 -3.88
CA VAL A 523 17.40 18.58 -3.10
C VAL A 523 15.94 18.65 -3.53
N LEU A 524 15.03 18.34 -2.60
CA LEU A 524 13.59 18.39 -2.78
C LEU A 524 13.00 19.54 -1.98
N ILE A 525 12.31 20.46 -2.64
CA ILE A 525 11.72 21.64 -2.01
C ILE A 525 10.21 21.63 -2.30
N ASP A 526 9.42 21.32 -1.27
CA ASP A 526 7.97 21.23 -1.34
C ASP A 526 7.37 22.64 -1.18
N SER A 527 7.20 23.33 -2.30
CA SER A 527 6.76 24.73 -2.39
C SER A 527 5.56 24.94 -3.32
N TYR A 528 4.84 23.85 -3.65
CA TYR A 528 3.74 23.91 -4.62
C TYR A 528 2.59 24.80 -4.16
N ASP A 529 2.23 24.73 -2.88
CA ASP A 529 1.10 25.47 -2.32
C ASP A 529 1.46 26.96 -2.08
N LEU A 530 2.69 27.25 -1.64
CA LEU A 530 3.21 28.62 -1.52
C LEU A 530 3.07 29.46 -2.79
N GLY A 531 3.28 28.85 -3.96
CA GLY A 531 3.14 29.55 -5.25
C GLY A 531 1.70 29.83 -5.68
N CYS A 532 0.73 29.10 -5.13
CA CYS A 532 -0.67 29.15 -5.57
C CYS A 532 -1.48 30.32 -4.97
N PHE A 533 -1.04 30.89 -3.85
CA PHE A 533 -1.77 31.93 -3.11
C PHE A 533 -1.20 33.34 -3.27
N VAL A 534 -0.31 33.51 -4.25
CA VAL A 534 0.46 34.73 -4.42
C VAL A 534 -0.33 35.77 -5.21
N GLU A 535 -0.55 36.95 -4.61
CA GLU A 535 -1.21 38.08 -5.26
C GLU A 535 -0.21 39.03 -5.93
N GLY A 536 1.08 39.03 -5.54
CA GLY A 536 2.13 39.88 -6.13
C GLY A 536 3.52 39.25 -6.25
N GLU A 537 4.35 39.78 -7.17
CA GLU A 537 5.74 39.32 -7.40
C GLU A 537 6.60 39.32 -6.12
N GLU A 538 6.35 40.24 -5.18
CA GLU A 538 7.14 40.37 -3.95
C GLU A 538 6.88 39.24 -2.94
N ASP A 539 5.69 38.64 -2.95
CA ASP A 539 5.32 37.60 -1.97
C ASP A 539 6.10 36.30 -2.19
N THR A 540 6.72 36.11 -3.35
CA THR A 540 7.54 34.91 -3.66
C THR A 540 9.03 35.14 -3.53
N ARG A 541 9.46 36.37 -3.23
CA ARG A 541 10.88 36.70 -3.14
C ARG A 541 11.59 35.91 -2.04
N PHE A 542 10.95 35.73 -0.88
CA PHE A 542 11.54 34.96 0.21
C PHE A 542 11.86 33.52 -0.21
N ILE A 543 10.99 32.90 -1.01
CA ILE A 543 11.20 31.54 -1.53
C ILE A 543 12.46 31.52 -2.40
N TYR A 544 12.64 32.52 -3.27
CA TYR A 544 13.85 32.67 -4.07
C TYR A 544 15.10 32.87 -3.22
N ASP A 545 15.03 33.72 -2.19
CA ASP A 545 16.14 33.94 -1.26
C ASP A 545 16.54 32.62 -0.56
N VAL A 546 15.57 31.75 -0.21
CA VAL A 546 15.82 30.40 0.29
C VAL A 546 16.54 29.50 -0.74
N TYR A 547 16.15 29.54 -2.02
CA TYR A 547 16.88 28.81 -3.07
C TYR A 547 18.33 29.31 -3.21
N CYS A 548 18.55 30.63 -3.13
CA CYS A 548 19.89 31.22 -3.14
C CYS A 548 20.72 30.74 -1.95
N ASP A 549 20.17 30.78 -0.74
CA ASP A 549 20.82 30.29 0.48
C ASP A 549 21.19 28.81 0.38
N ILE A 550 20.26 27.96 -0.06
CA ILE A 550 20.52 26.52 -0.25
C ILE A 550 21.67 26.31 -1.25
N THR A 551 21.68 27.07 -2.35
CA THR A 551 22.75 26.97 -3.36
C THR A 551 24.10 27.38 -2.80
N GLN A 552 24.15 28.54 -2.11
CA GLN A 552 25.37 29.06 -1.47
C GLN A 552 25.92 28.12 -0.40
N VAL A 553 25.04 27.47 0.36
CA VAL A 553 25.50 26.52 1.38
C VAL A 553 25.99 25.23 0.75
N LEU A 554 25.36 24.74 -0.32
CA LEU A 554 25.78 23.52 -1.02
C LEU A 554 27.07 23.70 -1.83
N SER A 555 27.42 24.92 -2.26
CA SER A 555 28.72 25.19 -2.91
C SER A 555 29.92 24.96 -2.00
N LEU A 556 29.71 24.82 -0.68
CA LEU A 556 30.75 24.45 0.29
C LEU A 556 31.26 23.00 0.15
N LEU A 557 30.62 22.18 -0.70
CA LEU A 557 31.00 20.79 -1.00
C LEU A 557 31.92 20.73 -2.23
N PRO A 558 33.26 20.78 -2.05
CA PRO A 558 34.17 20.64 -3.17
C PRO A 558 34.12 19.20 -3.72
N VAL A 559 34.36 19.03 -5.02
CA VAL A 559 34.48 17.72 -5.67
C VAL A 559 33.19 16.88 -5.65
N LEU A 560 32.02 17.51 -5.46
CA LEU A 560 30.75 16.83 -5.63
C LEU A 560 30.53 16.55 -7.12
N GLU A 561 30.35 15.29 -7.52
CA GLU A 561 30.19 14.94 -8.94
C GLU A 561 28.73 15.05 -9.43
N ASP A 562 27.76 14.90 -8.52
CA ASP A 562 26.36 14.86 -8.88
C ASP A 562 25.43 15.52 -7.85
N ILE A 563 24.55 16.37 -8.37
CA ILE A 563 23.48 16.99 -7.62
C ILE A 563 22.22 17.13 -8.50
N GLU A 564 21.06 16.88 -7.93
CA GLU A 564 19.76 17.00 -8.59
C GLU A 564 18.82 17.90 -7.78
N PHE A 565 18.05 18.74 -8.46
CA PHE A 565 17.10 19.66 -7.86
C PHE A 565 15.67 19.33 -8.30
N LYS A 566 14.80 19.02 -7.34
CA LYS A 566 13.37 18.81 -7.52
C LYS A 566 12.63 19.97 -6.87
N LEU A 567 12.53 21.06 -7.62
CA LEU A 567 12.00 22.35 -7.16
C LEU A 567 10.57 22.46 -7.65
N GLY A 568 9.60 22.54 -6.73
CA GLY A 568 8.18 22.55 -7.06
C GLY A 568 7.80 23.67 -8.03
N TRP A 569 7.59 24.88 -7.50
CA TRP A 569 7.17 26.03 -8.32
C TRP A 569 8.29 26.54 -9.24
N PHE A 570 9.55 26.43 -8.81
CA PHE A 570 10.73 26.97 -9.49
C PHE A 570 11.56 25.91 -10.23
N VAL A 571 10.92 24.96 -10.90
CA VAL A 571 11.60 23.84 -11.60
C VAL A 571 12.70 24.32 -12.56
N GLY A 572 12.55 25.52 -13.15
CA GLY A 572 13.52 26.12 -14.06
C GLY A 572 14.84 26.57 -13.41
N LEU A 573 14.89 26.75 -12.08
CA LEU A 573 16.12 27.11 -11.36
C LEU A 573 17.08 25.93 -11.18
N GLY A 574 16.60 24.68 -11.28
CA GLY A 574 17.39 23.49 -11.00
C GLY A 574 18.71 23.41 -11.79
N PRO A 575 18.71 23.63 -13.12
CA PRO A 575 19.94 23.67 -13.91
C PRO A 575 20.91 24.79 -13.49
N LEU A 576 20.40 25.97 -13.13
CA LEU A 576 21.23 27.11 -12.70
C LEU A 576 21.90 26.84 -11.36
N MET A 577 21.13 26.35 -10.37
CA MET A 577 21.66 25.96 -9.06
C MET A 577 22.68 24.84 -9.18
N LYS A 578 22.43 23.85 -10.05
CA LYS A 578 23.40 22.78 -10.37
C LYS A 578 24.67 23.34 -11.01
N GLY A 579 24.56 24.28 -11.94
CA GLY A 579 25.68 24.96 -12.57
C GLY A 579 26.51 25.77 -11.57
N ALA A 580 25.87 26.49 -10.65
CA ALA A 580 26.55 27.23 -9.58
C ALA A 580 27.38 26.33 -8.66
N ILE A 581 26.90 25.12 -8.35
CA ILE A 581 27.56 24.21 -7.42
C ILE A 581 28.66 23.39 -8.13
N LEU A 582 28.42 22.95 -9.38
CA LEU A 582 29.32 22.04 -10.11
C LEU A 582 30.26 22.75 -11.11
N GLY A 583 29.97 23.99 -11.48
CA GLY A 583 30.37 24.61 -12.76
C GLY A 583 31.86 24.71 -13.02
N GLU A 584 32.69 24.93 -12.00
CA GLU A 584 34.14 24.98 -12.19
C GLU A 584 34.76 23.60 -12.44
N GLN A 585 34.16 22.55 -11.89
CA GLN A 585 34.72 21.19 -11.92
C GLN A 585 34.18 20.38 -13.12
N HIS A 586 33.06 20.81 -13.68
CA HIS A 586 32.38 20.11 -14.76
C HIS A 586 31.98 21.09 -15.87
N PRO A 587 32.88 21.34 -16.85
CA PRO A 587 32.63 22.26 -17.96
C PRO A 587 31.37 21.93 -18.77
N LYS A 588 30.91 20.67 -18.75
CA LYS A 588 29.65 20.23 -19.35
C LYS A 588 28.40 20.88 -18.73
N TYR A 589 28.53 21.45 -17.53
CA TYR A 589 27.50 22.21 -16.83
C TYR A 589 27.83 23.71 -16.77
N SER A 590 28.88 24.16 -17.49
CA SER A 590 29.17 25.57 -17.66
C SER A 590 27.96 26.25 -18.30
N LEU A 591 27.54 27.36 -17.69
CA LEU A 591 26.38 28.17 -18.09
C LEU A 591 26.49 28.77 -19.50
N GLU A 592 27.63 28.59 -20.19
CA GLU A 592 27.86 29.06 -21.56
C GLU A 592 26.90 28.45 -22.59
N GLY A 593 26.27 27.32 -22.29
CA GLY A 593 25.12 26.81 -23.03
C GLY A 593 23.84 27.39 -22.46
N HIS A 594 23.44 28.60 -22.86
CA HIS A 594 22.22 29.30 -22.43
C HIS A 594 21.05 28.33 -22.17
N VAL A 595 20.81 28.01 -20.90
CA VAL A 595 19.44 27.70 -20.46
C VAL A 595 18.74 29.04 -20.51
N ARG A 596 18.29 29.46 -21.70
CA ARG A 596 17.13 30.32 -21.75
C ARG A 596 16.12 29.59 -20.89
N LEU A 597 15.66 30.21 -19.81
CA LEU A 597 14.41 29.84 -19.19
C LEU A 597 13.39 29.94 -20.34
N GLU A 598 13.27 28.88 -21.14
CA GLU A 598 12.21 28.73 -22.11
C GLU A 598 11.01 28.76 -21.21
N VAL A 599 10.35 29.92 -21.22
CA VAL A 599 9.05 30.12 -20.62
C VAL A 599 8.24 28.95 -21.15
N ARG A 600 8.08 27.91 -20.34
CA ARG A 600 7.14 26.86 -20.68
C ARG A 600 5.85 27.63 -20.83
N GLU A 601 5.30 27.68 -22.04
CA GLU A 601 4.06 28.40 -22.35
C GLU A 601 2.91 27.96 -21.42
N SER A 602 3.09 26.88 -20.65
CA SER A 602 2.18 26.37 -19.62
C SER A 602 2.40 26.88 -18.19
N ILE A 603 3.47 27.61 -17.87
CA ILE A 603 3.70 28.17 -16.51
C ILE A 603 3.61 29.69 -16.60
N ALA A 604 2.51 30.25 -16.12
CA ALA A 604 2.12 31.65 -16.26
C ALA A 604 2.91 32.61 -15.34
N PHE A 605 4.22 32.42 -15.18
CA PHE A 605 5.06 33.32 -14.39
C PHE A 605 6.07 34.05 -15.28
N PRO A 606 5.89 35.36 -15.53
CA PRO A 606 6.97 36.17 -16.07
C PRO A 606 8.16 36.14 -15.09
N ILE A 607 9.39 36.18 -15.61
CA ILE A 607 10.60 36.27 -14.78
C ILE A 607 10.45 37.50 -13.87
N PRO A 608 10.41 37.33 -12.53
CA PRO A 608 10.20 38.44 -11.62
C PRO A 608 11.32 39.48 -11.72
N ARG A 609 11.00 40.76 -11.48
CA ARG A 609 12.00 41.85 -11.63
C ARG A 609 13.20 41.75 -10.69
N TRP A 610 13.02 41.06 -9.56
CA TRP A 610 14.06 40.86 -8.56
C TRP A 610 14.99 39.70 -8.90
N TYR A 611 14.66 38.85 -9.87
CA TYR A 611 15.50 37.71 -10.27
C TYR A 611 16.83 38.18 -10.85
N ARG A 612 17.94 37.62 -10.38
CA ARG A 612 19.26 37.88 -10.94
C ARG A 612 20.08 36.58 -10.95
N GLU A 613 20.48 36.14 -12.13
CA GLU A 613 21.36 34.96 -12.29
C GLU A 613 22.65 35.06 -11.43
N VAL A 614 23.15 36.29 -11.23
CA VAL A 614 24.36 36.54 -10.42
C VAL A 614 24.20 36.17 -8.95
N ASP A 615 22.98 36.05 -8.42
CA ASP A 615 22.75 35.68 -7.02
C ASP A 615 23.18 34.23 -6.74
N PHE A 616 23.24 33.40 -7.79
CA PHE A 616 23.77 32.03 -7.73
C PHE A 616 25.26 31.93 -8.10
N MET A 617 25.82 32.95 -8.77
CA MET A 617 27.19 32.92 -9.29
C MET A 617 28.22 33.62 -8.42
N ALA A 618 27.77 34.38 -7.42
CA ALA A 618 28.71 35.02 -6.52
C ALA A 618 29.40 33.94 -5.67
N TRP A 619 30.74 34.00 -5.67
CA TRP A 619 31.71 33.43 -4.72
C TRP A 619 32.57 32.27 -5.22
#